data_AF-A0AAW6EQM6-F1
#
_entry.id   AF-A0AAW6EQM6-F1
#
_cell.length_a   1.000
_cell.length_b   1.000
_cell.length_c   1.000
_cell.angle_alpha   90.00
_cell.angle_beta   90.00
_cell.angle_gamma   90.00
#
_symmetry.space_group_name_H-M   'P 1'
#
loop_
_entity.id
_entity.type
_entity.pdbx_description
1 polymer ?
#
loop_
_entity_poly.entity_id
_entity_poly.type
_entity_poly.pdbx_seq_one_letter_code
_entity_poly.pdbx_strand_id
1 'polypeptide(L)'
;MNLRKKFSSQFIVLTLFLGVIIVGMMSGFIFQLKKYKEYKEEIYSLNEQIKETRLEIKEAEKTKSNNDLETMARERLNMVKPGEIIYIDIKEGN
;
A
#
# COMPACT_ATOMS: atom_id res chain seq x y z
N MET A 1 -48.08 25.45 42.33
CA MET A 1 -47.34 25.53 41.05
C MET A 1 -47.57 24.24 40.28
N ASN A 2 -48.18 24.29 39.09
CA ASN A 2 -48.68 23.10 38.37
C ASN A 2 -47.55 22.09 38.04
N LEU A 3 -47.62 20.90 38.63
CA LEU A 3 -46.67 19.79 38.44
C LEU A 3 -46.43 19.45 36.96
N ARG A 4 -47.45 19.58 36.11
CA ARG A 4 -47.36 19.39 34.65
C ARG A 4 -46.29 20.27 33.98
N LYS A 5 -46.05 21.47 34.50
CA LYS A 5 -45.08 22.43 33.92
C LYS A 5 -43.63 22.04 34.23
N LYS A 6 -43.36 21.40 35.38
CA LYS A 6 -42.02 20.91 35.74
C LYS A 6 -41.62 19.67 34.93
N PHE A 7 -42.53 18.71 34.74
CA PHE A 7 -42.29 17.52 33.92
C PHE A 7 -42.07 17.87 32.44
N SER A 8 -42.81 18.85 31.91
CA SER A 8 -42.63 19.35 30.54
C SER A 8 -41.23 19.95 30.33
N SER A 9 -40.73 20.75 31.27
CA SER A 9 -39.40 21.37 31.14
C SER A 9 -38.27 20.35 31.23
N GLN A 10 -38.38 19.34 32.11
CA GLN A 10 -37.38 18.26 32.20
C GLN A 10 -37.38 17.38 30.95
N PHE A 11 -38.55 17.11 30.38
CA PHE A 11 -38.68 16.36 29.14
C PHE A 11 -38.02 17.07 27.96
N ILE A 12 -38.18 18.40 27.86
CA ILE A 12 -37.53 19.22 26.81
C ILE A 12 -36.01 19.15 26.91
N VAL A 13 -35.45 19.20 28.13
CA VAL A 13 -33.99 19.11 28.32
C VAL A 13 -33.48 17.71 27.94
N LEU A 14 -34.21 16.66 28.31
CA LEU A 14 -33.85 15.28 27.99
C LEU A 14 -33.87 15.02 26.48
N THR A 15 -34.89 15.51 25.76
CA THR A 15 -34.97 15.35 24.31
C THR A 15 -33.91 16.16 23.58
N LEU A 16 -33.57 17.36 24.05
CA LEU A 16 -32.48 18.15 23.49
C LEU A 16 -31.12 17.43 23.68
N PHE A 17 -30.89 16.85 24.86
CA PHE A 17 -29.68 16.10 25.16
C PHE A 17 -29.53 14.85 24.28
N LEU A 18 -30.60 14.06 24.13
CA LEU A 18 -30.64 12.91 23.22
C LEU A 18 -30.43 13.34 21.77
N GLY A 19 -30.99 14.47 21.35
CA GLY A 19 -30.80 15.03 20.01
C GLY A 19 -29.34 15.35 19.71
N VAL A 20 -28.62 15.96 20.66
CA VAL A 20 -27.18 16.26 20.51
C VAL A 20 -26.36 14.97 20.36
N ILE A 21 -26.66 13.93 21.14
CA ILE A 21 -25.96 12.64 21.04
C ILE A 21 -26.17 12.01 19.66
N ILE A 22 -27.41 11.98 19.17
CA ILE A 22 -27.74 11.38 17.87
C ILE A 22 -27.04 12.14 16.73
N VAL A 23 -27.05 13.48 16.75
CA VAL A 23 -26.35 14.29 15.75
C VAL A 23 -24.83 14.08 15.82
N GLY A 24 -24.27 13.97 17.03
CA GLY A 24 -22.85 13.63 17.23
C GLY A 24 -22.49 12.27 16.63
N MET A 25 -23.32 11.25 16.85
CA MET A 25 -23.10 9.92 16.27
C MET A 25 -23.21 9.92 14.74
N MET A 26 -24.21 10.59 14.19
CA MET A 26 -24.41 10.67 12.72
C MET A 26 -23.25 11.37 12.02
N SER A 27 -22.71 12.44 12.61
CA SER A 27 -21.55 13.13 12.04
C SER A 27 -20.29 12.25 12.03
N GLY A 28 -20.06 11.48 13.10
CA GLY A 28 -18.99 10.48 13.15
C GLY A 28 -19.15 9.39 12.09
N PHE A 29 -20.37 8.90 11.87
CA PHE A 29 -20.66 7.87 10.87
C PHE A 29 -20.39 8.36 9.44
N ILE A 30 -20.79 9.61 9.13
CA ILE A 30 -20.52 10.23 7.82
C ILE A 30 -19.02 10.39 7.58
N PHE A 31 -18.27 10.80 8.61
CA PHE A 31 -16.82 10.92 8.53
C PHE A 31 -16.14 9.57 8.28
N GLN A 32 -16.58 8.51 8.97
CA GLN A 32 -16.09 7.16 8.76
C GLN A 32 -16.36 6.64 7.34
N LEU A 33 -17.53 6.92 6.76
CA LEU A 33 -17.83 6.54 5.38
C LEU A 33 -16.93 7.24 4.36
N LYS A 34 -16.64 8.53 4.56
CA LYS A 34 -15.69 9.26 3.70
C LYS A 34 -14.29 8.68 3.79
N LYS A 35 -13.80 8.45 5.01
CA LYS A 35 -12.48 7.85 5.25
C LYS A 35 -12.35 6.45 4.67
N TYR A 36 -13.39 5.63 4.79
CA TYR A 36 -13.41 4.30 4.18
C TYR A 36 -13.22 4.33 2.67
N LYS A 37 -13.88 5.27 1.98
CA LYS A 37 -13.72 5.43 0.53
C LYS A 37 -12.31 5.88 0.16
N GLU A 38 -11.78 6.87 0.89
CA GLU A 38 -10.41 7.38 0.70
C GLU A 38 -9.37 6.27 0.88
N TYR A 39 -9.45 5.48 1.95
CA TYR A 39 -8.54 4.35 2.18
C TYR A 39 -8.68 3.26 1.12
N LYS A 40 -9.88 3.00 0.61
CA LYS A 40 -10.06 2.03 -0.47
C LYS A 40 -9.35 2.47 -1.76
N GLU A 41 -9.43 3.75 -2.09
CA GLU A 41 -8.75 4.34 -3.25
C GLU A 41 -7.22 4.32 -3.04
N GLU A 42 -6.75 4.65 -1.85
CA GLU A 42 -5.32 4.59 -1.49
C GLU A 42 -4.76 3.16 -1.54
N ILE A 43 -5.51 2.17 -1.06
CA ILE A 43 -5.13 0.76 -1.16
C ILE A 43 -5.03 0.32 -2.63
N TYR A 44 -5.94 0.80 -3.49
CA TYR A 44 -5.91 0.47 -4.91
C TYR A 44 -4.65 1.04 -5.57
N SER A 45 -4.37 2.33 -5.37
CA SER A 45 -3.20 2.98 -5.96
C SER A 45 -1.88 2.41 -5.43
N LEU A 46 -1.82 2.02 -4.16
CA LEU A 46 -0.64 1.40 -3.57
C LEU A 46 -0.40 -0.01 -4.14
N ASN A 47 -1.46 -0.80 -4.35
CA ASN A 47 -1.35 -2.10 -5.00
C ASN A 47 -0.90 -1.99 -6.46
N GLU A 48 -1.37 -0.98 -7.18
CA GLU A 48 -0.93 -0.70 -8.54
C GLU A 48 0.57 -0.38 -8.59
N GLN A 49 1.03 0.52 -7.72
CA GLN A 49 2.46 0.83 -7.57
C GLN A 49 3.29 -0.41 -7.21
N ILE A 50 2.83 -1.24 -6.26
CA ILE A 50 3.51 -2.50 -5.90
C ILE A 50 3.62 -3.43 -7.12
N LYS A 51 2.58 -3.50 -7.95
CA LYS A 51 2.58 -4.34 -9.15
C LYS A 51 3.58 -3.82 -10.18
N GLU A 52 3.62 -2.51 -10.43
CA GLU A 52 4.58 -1.87 -11.34
C GLU A 52 6.02 -2.09 -10.86
N THR A 53 6.32 -1.78 -9.59
CA THR A 53 7.65 -2.01 -9.02
C THR A 53 8.07 -3.47 -9.09
N ARG A 54 7.16 -4.42 -8.88
CA ARG A 54 7.46 -5.86 -9.06
C ARG A 54 7.79 -6.23 -10.50
N LEU A 55 7.14 -5.59 -11.48
CA LEU A 55 7.46 -5.79 -12.89
C LEU A 55 8.83 -5.23 -13.22
N GLU A 56 9.13 -4.01 -12.76
CA GLU A 56 10.45 -3.38 -12.95
C GLU A 56 11.57 -4.22 -12.33
N ILE A 57 11.38 -4.74 -11.10
CA ILE A 57 12.36 -5.63 -10.46
C ILE A 57 12.56 -6.89 -11.30
N LYS A 58 11.46 -7.52 -11.76
CA LYS A 58 11.54 -8.73 -12.58
C LYS A 58 12.23 -8.48 -13.92
N GLU A 59 12.01 -7.32 -14.52
CA GLU A 59 12.71 -6.89 -15.73
C GLU A 59 14.19 -6.68 -15.44
N ALA A 60 14.54 -5.92 -14.40
CA ALA A 60 15.93 -5.70 -13.99
C ALA A 60 16.67 -7.00 -13.64
N GLU A 61 16.01 -7.96 -12.98
CA GLU A 61 16.54 -9.29 -12.71
C GLU A 61 16.75 -10.11 -13.98
N LYS A 62 15.82 -10.05 -14.94
CA LYS A 62 16.02 -10.67 -16.27
C LYS A 62 17.18 -10.03 -17.01
N THR A 63 17.35 -8.71 -16.96
CA THR A 63 18.49 -8.04 -17.56
C THR A 63 19.79 -8.43 -16.87
N LYS A 64 19.81 -8.57 -15.53
CA LYS A 64 20.96 -9.10 -14.79
C LYS A 64 21.28 -10.56 -15.14
N SER A 65 20.27 -11.41 -15.26
CA SER A 65 20.44 -12.83 -15.58
C SER A 65 20.83 -13.09 -17.04
N ASN A 66 20.41 -12.24 -17.98
CA ASN A 66 20.86 -12.30 -19.38
C ASN A 66 22.21 -11.61 -19.60
N ASN A 67 22.66 -10.84 -18.62
CA ASN A 67 23.95 -10.18 -18.62
C ASN A 67 24.96 -11.04 -17.84
N ASP A 68 25.32 -12.16 -18.45
CA ASP A 68 26.71 -12.61 -18.42
C ASP A 68 27.55 -11.53 -19.13
N LEU A 69 27.69 -10.35 -18.49
CA LEU A 69 28.47 -9.22 -18.98
C LEU A 69 29.89 -9.67 -19.29
N GLU A 70 30.40 -10.62 -18.51
CA GLU A 70 31.69 -11.24 -18.74
C GLU A 70 31.71 -12.08 -20.03
N THR A 71 30.75 -12.98 -20.24
CA THR A 71 30.67 -13.80 -21.48
C THR A 71 30.47 -12.90 -22.71
N MET A 72 29.57 -11.93 -22.62
CA MET A 72 29.27 -10.99 -23.71
C MET A 72 30.42 -10.03 -24.00
N ALA A 73 31.17 -9.57 -22.99
CA ALA A 73 32.38 -8.78 -23.17
C ALA A 73 33.52 -9.63 -23.75
N ARG A 74 33.68 -10.88 -23.33
CA ARG A 74 34.69 -11.82 -23.85
C ARG A 74 34.43 -12.19 -25.30
N GLU A 75 33.18 -12.42 -25.70
CA GLU A 75 32.80 -12.63 -27.10
C GLU A 75 33.09 -11.39 -27.95
N ARG A 76 32.70 -10.19 -27.49
CA ARG A 76 32.97 -8.93 -28.22
C ARG A 76 34.45 -8.59 -28.34
N LEU A 77 35.25 -8.93 -27.33
CA LEU A 77 36.70 -8.71 -27.31
C LEU A 77 37.49 -9.88 -27.91
N ASN A 78 36.80 -10.89 -28.47
CA ASN A 78 37.38 -12.08 -29.09
C ASN A 78 38.38 -12.82 -28.16
N MET A 79 38.06 -12.86 -26.86
CA MET A 79 38.90 -13.44 -25.81
C MET A 79 38.60 -14.91 -25.54
N VAL A 80 37.90 -15.61 -26.44
CA VAL A 80 37.55 -17.04 -26.30
C VAL A 80 38.13 -17.83 -27.47
N LYS A 81 38.97 -18.83 -27.19
CA LYS A 81 39.47 -19.77 -28.20
C LYS A 81 38.47 -20.93 -28.38
N PRO A 82 38.33 -21.51 -29.60
CA PRO A 82 37.42 -22.62 -29.81
C PRO A 82 37.81 -23.85 -28.97
N GLY A 83 36.89 -24.36 -28.14
CA GLY A 83 37.04 -25.65 -27.45
C GLY A 83 37.46 -25.62 -25.97
N GLU A 84 37.43 -24.47 -25.30
CA GLU A 84 37.80 -24.35 -23.87
C GLU A 84 36.55 -24.34 -22.96
N ILE A 85 36.54 -25.16 -21.90
CA ILE A 85 35.48 -25.17 -20.87
C ILE A 85 36.02 -24.49 -19.62
N ILE A 86 35.45 -23.33 -19.26
CA ILE A 86 35.90 -22.52 -18.13
C ILE A 86 35.10 -22.89 -16.88
N TYR A 87 35.78 -23.26 -15.80
CA TYR A 87 35.19 -23.43 -14.47
C TYR A 87 35.49 -22.18 -13.64
N ILE A 88 34.44 -21.50 -13.17
CA ILE A 88 34.56 -20.35 -12.27
C ILE A 88 34.44 -20.87 -10.83
N ASP A 89 35.55 -20.93 -10.09
CA ASP A 89 35.54 -21.22 -8.66
C ASP A 89 35.23 -19.93 -7.89
N ILE A 90 33.95 -19.70 -7.61
CA ILE A 90 33.51 -18.59 -6.76
C ILE A 90 33.70 -19.04 -5.31
N LYS A 91 34.95 -19.01 -4.82
CA LYS A 91 35.16 -18.98 -3.36
C LYS A 91 34.78 -17.60 -2.86
N GLU A 92 33.62 -17.52 -2.23
CA GLU A 92 33.20 -16.40 -1.36
C GLU A 92 34.33 -16.13 -0.35
N GLY A 93 35.05 -15.04 -0.56
CA GLY A 93 35.96 -14.48 0.43
C GLY A 93 35.16 -13.62 1.41
N ASN A 94 35.04 -14.14 2.64
CA ASN A 94 34.67 -13.50 3.92
C ASN A 94 33.73 -12.28 3.92
#